data_AF-A0A442KFJ2-F1
#
_entry.id   AF-A0A442KFJ2-F1
#
_cell.length_a   1.000
_cell.length_b   1.000
_cell.length_c   1.000
_cell.angle_alpha   90.00
_cell.angle_beta   90.00
_cell.angle_gamma   90.00
#
_symmetry.space_group_name_H-M   'P 1'
#
loop_
_entity.id
_entity.type
_entity.pdbx_description
1 polymer ?
#
loop_
_entity_poly.entity_id
_entity_poly.type
_entity_poly.pdbx_seq_one_letter_code
_entity_poly.pdbx_strand_id
1 'polypeptide(L)'
;MIELLTDQHETDRLFRQWVDSLVHGSAENPNGRVIDGTGIIFSNSRNGGLGPIRDQIMLGLASSLGTWVVKIVRPDVQQQDKGKLTVMGHDEKGRSLLLRQGWLKENPISREVREDFGELSGLEPVPLRVRGQLSSRQWYVVSDISSVGGIPTETAAFVNACSRARSKAGSGTSKFIESETYRFGLDEQGRTKKVTIPGGTKEVEDMQGHVWAELKRLVGNSLTKPTNYGYSVDAMIERAKALIEIKTGVSAHDIYEAVGQLALYPSLIRLPVDLKPVLLIPDRPLLRPQMATALEAQGIEVHFYSVGSVGKKPTVTFSPTFLRRCRKLTL
;
A
#
# COMPACT_ATOMS: atom_id res chain seq x y z
N MET A 1 21.22 21.48 14.68
CA MET A 1 20.41 21.85 15.86
C MET A 1 19.13 22.54 15.40
N ILE A 2 18.01 22.38 16.10
CA ILE A 2 16.77 23.13 15.83
C ILE A 2 16.42 23.98 17.06
N GLU A 3 16.16 25.26 16.88
CA GLU A 3 15.70 26.18 17.93
C GLU A 3 14.17 26.30 17.91
N LEU A 4 13.52 26.07 19.05
CA LEU A 4 12.07 26.18 19.19
C LEU A 4 11.58 27.62 18.96
N LEU A 5 10.50 27.78 18.17
CA LEU A 5 9.81 29.06 18.02
C LEU A 5 9.14 29.51 19.32
N THR A 6 9.30 30.80 19.62
CA THR A 6 8.69 31.44 20.81
C THR A 6 7.60 32.45 20.48
N ASP A 7 7.41 32.81 19.21
CA ASP A 7 6.36 33.71 18.75
C ASP A 7 5.15 32.91 18.24
N GLN A 8 3.98 33.13 18.86
CA GLN A 8 2.74 32.47 18.49
C GLN A 8 2.21 32.93 17.13
N HIS A 9 2.40 34.20 16.76
CA HIS A 9 1.92 34.72 15.47
C HIS A 9 2.68 34.09 14.31
N GLU A 10 3.99 33.97 14.43
CA GLU A 10 4.82 33.28 13.45
C GLU A 10 4.47 31.80 13.36
N THR A 11 4.35 31.13 14.50
CA THR A 11 3.95 29.72 14.58
C THR A 11 2.60 29.47 13.91
N ASP A 12 1.61 30.35 14.13
CA ASP A 12 0.29 30.25 13.51
C ASP A 12 0.34 30.44 12.01
N ARG A 13 1.15 31.38 11.52
CA ARG A 13 1.34 31.63 10.10
C ARG A 13 1.95 30.41 9.41
N LEU A 14 3.02 29.84 9.98
CA LEU A 14 3.66 28.64 9.46
C LEU A 14 2.74 27.41 9.51
N PHE A 15 1.91 27.30 10.56
CA PHE A 15 0.94 26.21 10.66
C PHE A 15 -0.12 26.30 9.58
N ARG A 16 -0.66 27.50 9.34
CA ARG A 16 -1.58 27.73 8.23
C ARG A 16 -0.94 27.45 6.87
N GLN A 17 0.29 27.90 6.65
CA GLN A 17 1.02 27.62 5.40
C GLN A 17 1.16 26.10 5.15
N TRP A 18 1.47 25.33 6.20
CA TRP A 18 1.50 23.87 6.12
C TRP A 18 0.12 23.28 5.77
N VAL A 19 -0.94 23.71 6.46
CA VAL A 19 -2.33 23.27 6.21
C VAL A 19 -2.77 23.60 4.78
N ASP A 20 -2.55 24.83 4.33
CA ASP A 20 -2.95 25.31 3.00
C ASP A 20 -2.23 24.53 1.90
N SER A 21 -0.95 24.19 2.11
CA SER A 21 -0.18 23.35 1.19
C SER A 21 -0.75 21.92 1.10
N LEU A 22 -1.17 21.34 2.22
CA LEU A 22 -1.84 20.03 2.22
C LEU A 22 -3.18 20.08 1.50
N VAL A 23 -3.98 21.12 1.75
CA VAL A 23 -5.28 21.31 1.10
C VAL A 23 -5.12 21.49 -0.41
N HIS A 24 -4.16 22.29 -0.85
CA HIS A 24 -3.88 22.54 -2.26
C HIS A 24 -3.40 21.28 -3.00
N GLY A 25 -2.60 20.43 -2.34
CA GLY A 25 -2.12 19.16 -2.90
C GLY A 25 -3.04 17.96 -2.65
N SER A 26 -4.36 18.18 -2.51
CA SER A 26 -5.31 17.11 -2.17
C SER A 26 -6.62 17.17 -2.95
N ALA A 27 -7.15 15.97 -3.22
CA ALA A 27 -8.50 15.77 -3.73
C ALA A 27 -9.51 15.47 -2.61
N GLU A 28 -10.76 15.88 -2.79
CA GLU A 28 -11.84 15.59 -1.83
C GLU A 28 -12.31 14.13 -1.93
N ASN A 29 -12.69 13.58 -0.79
CA ASN A 29 -13.21 12.22 -0.62
C ASN A 29 -14.35 12.27 0.43
N PRO A 30 -15.36 11.37 0.38
CA PRO A 30 -16.42 11.33 1.38
C PRO A 30 -15.95 11.33 2.84
N ASN A 31 -14.76 10.78 3.12
CA ASN A 31 -14.22 10.65 4.47
C ASN A 31 -13.18 11.73 4.85
N GLY A 32 -12.85 12.67 3.95
CA GLY A 32 -11.82 13.70 4.17
C GLY A 32 -11.15 14.16 2.88
N ARG A 33 -9.90 14.60 2.97
CA ARG A 33 -9.08 14.98 1.81
C ARG A 33 -7.95 13.97 1.63
N VAL A 34 -7.65 13.56 0.41
CA VAL A 34 -6.57 12.62 0.08
C VAL A 34 -5.44 13.41 -0.56
N ILE A 35 -4.24 13.34 -0.01
CA ILE A 35 -3.05 13.96 -0.60
C ILE A 35 -2.69 13.21 -1.88
N ASP A 36 -2.65 13.93 -2.99
CA ASP A 36 -2.53 13.37 -4.33
C ASP A 36 -1.26 12.51 -4.47
N GLY A 37 -1.42 11.31 -5.04
CA GLY A 37 -0.31 10.38 -5.27
C GLY A 37 0.31 9.73 -4.04
N THR A 38 -0.20 9.98 -2.82
CA THR A 38 0.41 9.45 -1.58
C THR A 38 -0.43 8.39 -0.86
N GLY A 39 -1.74 8.34 -1.13
CA GLY A 39 -2.67 7.47 -0.41
C GLY A 39 -2.91 7.89 1.05
N ILE A 40 -2.48 9.09 1.45
CA ILE A 40 -2.72 9.63 2.80
C ILE A 40 -4.04 10.41 2.81
N ILE A 41 -4.93 10.06 3.73
CA ILE A 41 -6.17 10.79 3.99
C ILE A 41 -6.03 11.65 5.24
N PHE A 42 -6.62 12.84 5.23
CA PHE A 42 -6.66 13.73 6.38
C PHE A 42 -8.02 14.41 6.55
N SER A 43 -8.32 14.79 7.79
CA SER A 43 -9.51 15.56 8.13
C SER A 43 -9.29 16.43 9.37
N ASN A 44 -10.22 17.36 9.62
CA ASN A 44 -10.15 18.27 10.77
C ASN A 44 -10.61 17.63 12.10
N SER A 45 -11.19 16.43 12.06
CA SER A 45 -11.79 15.78 13.23
C SER A 45 -11.65 14.27 13.19
N ARG A 46 -11.78 13.60 14.34
CA ARG A 46 -11.76 12.13 14.39
C ARG A 46 -12.93 11.50 13.63
N ASN A 47 -14.02 12.22 13.45
CA ASN A 47 -15.24 11.72 12.81
C ASN A 47 -15.22 11.95 11.29
N GLY A 48 -14.10 12.41 10.72
CA GLY A 48 -14.05 12.85 9.34
C GLY A 48 -14.69 14.22 9.14
N GLY A 49 -14.60 14.75 7.92
CA GLY A 49 -15.23 16.01 7.52
C GLY A 49 -14.32 16.94 6.72
N LEU A 50 -14.94 17.71 5.81
CA LEU A 50 -14.31 18.72 4.95
C LEU A 50 -14.30 20.13 5.57
N GLY A 51 -14.62 20.25 6.86
CA GLY A 51 -14.69 21.53 7.56
C GLY A 51 -13.33 22.23 7.69
N PRO A 52 -13.31 23.52 8.09
CA PRO A 52 -12.07 24.28 8.20
C PRO A 52 -11.12 23.63 9.21
N ILE A 53 -9.84 23.54 8.83
CA ILE A 53 -8.77 23.07 9.70
C ILE A 53 -8.21 24.27 10.44
N ARG A 54 -8.42 24.31 11.76
CA ARG A 54 -7.96 25.42 12.62
C ARG A 54 -6.90 24.96 13.62
N ASP A 55 -7.22 23.93 14.39
CA ASP A 55 -6.41 23.57 15.56
C ASP A 55 -5.78 22.18 15.47
N GLN A 56 -6.26 21.32 14.58
CA GLN A 56 -5.75 19.96 14.46
C GLN A 56 -6.05 19.35 13.09
N ILE A 57 -5.18 18.41 12.71
CA ILE A 57 -5.38 17.49 11.59
C ILE A 57 -5.22 16.06 12.11
N MET A 58 -6.16 15.21 11.72
CA MET A 58 -6.04 13.76 11.81
C MET A 58 -5.52 13.23 10.48
N LEU A 59 -4.44 12.45 10.47
CA LEU A 59 -3.84 11.84 9.28
C LEU A 59 -3.87 10.31 9.39
N GLY A 60 -4.18 9.63 8.28
CA GLY A 60 -4.27 8.18 8.18
C GLY A 60 -4.01 7.69 6.76
N LEU A 61 -4.12 6.38 6.55
CA LEU A 61 -4.04 5.78 5.22
C LEU A 61 -5.45 5.74 4.62
N ALA A 62 -5.61 6.08 3.33
CA ALA A 62 -6.92 6.03 2.66
C ALA A 62 -7.54 4.61 2.66
N SER A 63 -6.71 3.56 2.71
CA SER A 63 -7.11 2.16 2.84
C SER A 63 -7.45 1.72 4.27
N SER A 64 -7.14 2.55 5.28
CA SER A 64 -7.47 2.23 6.67
C SER A 64 -8.95 2.56 6.93
N LEU A 65 -9.71 1.54 7.34
CA LEU A 65 -11.14 1.63 7.65
C LEU A 65 -11.37 2.53 8.90
N GLY A 66 -11.35 3.84 8.71
CA GLY A 66 -11.73 4.83 9.72
C GLY A 66 -10.76 5.01 10.89
N THR A 67 -9.54 4.47 10.83
CA THR A 67 -8.57 4.59 11.94
C THR A 67 -7.42 5.54 11.61
N TRP A 68 -7.35 6.66 12.33
CA TRP A 68 -6.28 7.64 12.18
C TRP A 68 -4.95 7.15 12.76
N VAL A 69 -3.87 7.40 12.02
CA VAL A 69 -2.50 7.00 12.36
C VAL A 69 -1.87 8.02 13.30
N VAL A 70 -1.94 9.30 12.97
CA VAL A 70 -1.30 10.37 13.74
C VAL A 70 -2.16 11.62 13.78
N LYS A 71 -2.08 12.34 14.89
CA LYS A 71 -2.69 13.67 15.05
C LYS A 71 -1.59 14.72 15.12
N ILE A 72 -1.70 15.72 14.27
CA ILE A 72 -0.91 16.95 14.32
C ILE A 72 -1.81 18.05 14.88
N VAL A 73 -1.32 18.81 15.85
CA VAL A 73 -2.06 19.89 16.48
C VAL A 73 -1.34 21.21 16.27
N ARG A 74 -2.08 22.31 16.22
CA ARG A 74 -1.51 23.66 16.25
C ARG A 74 -0.59 23.80 17.47
N PRO A 75 0.69 24.21 17.29
CA PRO A 75 1.59 24.40 18.42
C PRO A 75 1.15 25.55 19.31
N ASP A 76 1.49 25.44 20.60
CA ASP A 76 1.26 26.47 21.61
C ASP A 76 2.61 26.84 22.22
N VAL A 77 3.13 28.01 21.86
CA VAL A 77 4.48 28.44 22.28
C VAL A 77 4.56 28.71 23.77
N GLN A 78 3.44 28.98 24.45
CA GLN A 78 3.42 29.17 25.91
C GLN A 78 3.75 27.87 26.64
N GLN A 79 3.35 26.74 26.05
CA GLN A 79 3.62 25.40 26.57
C GLN A 79 5.01 24.86 26.16
N GLN A 80 5.75 25.59 25.32
CA GLN A 80 7.04 25.20 24.78
C GLN A 80 7.01 23.76 24.24
N ASP A 81 7.95 22.92 24.67
CA ASP A 81 8.01 21.50 24.34
C ASP A 81 7.32 20.61 25.38
N LYS A 82 6.72 21.17 26.43
CA LYS A 82 6.13 20.43 27.57
C LYS A 82 4.67 20.07 27.39
N GLY A 83 3.94 20.83 26.58
CA GLY A 83 2.50 20.63 26.40
C GLY A 83 2.15 19.78 25.19
N LYS A 84 1.90 20.45 24.07
CA LYS A 84 1.52 19.80 22.82
C LYS A 84 2.64 18.90 22.30
N LEU A 85 2.24 17.89 21.55
CA LEU A 85 3.18 16.96 20.94
C LEU A 85 3.70 17.43 19.59
N THR A 86 3.26 18.61 19.13
CA THR A 86 3.66 19.27 17.89
C THR A 86 4.27 20.61 18.24
N VAL A 87 5.43 20.91 17.65
CA VAL A 87 6.14 22.20 17.80
C VAL A 87 6.70 22.66 16.46
N MET A 88 7.19 23.88 16.40
CA MET A 88 7.92 24.42 15.26
C MET A 88 9.25 25.00 15.69
N GLY A 89 10.22 24.98 14.79
CA GLY A 89 11.53 25.55 15.04
C GLY A 89 12.28 25.90 13.78
N HIS A 90 13.34 26.67 13.95
CA HIS A 90 14.30 26.95 12.89
C HIS A 90 15.54 26.10 13.04
N ASP A 91 16.02 25.54 11.94
CA ASP A 91 17.36 24.95 11.93
C ASP A 91 18.44 26.02 11.74
N GLU A 92 19.71 25.58 11.78
CA GLU A 92 20.88 26.44 11.57
C GLU A 92 20.92 27.12 10.20
N LYS A 93 20.16 26.64 9.22
CA LYS A 93 20.04 27.22 7.88
C LYS A 93 18.85 28.19 7.76
N GLY A 94 18.14 28.43 8.86
CA GLY A 94 16.96 29.28 8.91
C GLY A 94 15.68 28.62 8.35
N ARG A 95 15.70 27.32 8.08
CA ARG A 95 14.53 26.60 7.54
C ARG A 95 13.50 26.39 8.64
N SER A 96 12.24 26.66 8.34
CA SER A 96 11.12 26.48 9.26
C SER A 96 10.64 25.04 9.24
N LEU A 97 10.82 24.31 10.34
CA LEU A 97 10.48 22.89 10.43
C LEU A 97 9.25 22.68 11.32
N LEU A 98 8.29 21.88 10.85
CA LEU A 98 7.22 21.33 11.67
C LEU A 98 7.72 20.04 12.31
N LEU A 99 7.66 19.97 13.64
CA LEU A 99 8.14 18.84 14.42
C LEU A 99 7.02 18.15 15.19
N ARG A 100 7.16 16.85 15.39
CA ARG A 100 6.24 16.03 16.17
C ARG A 100 7.02 15.09 17.08
N GLN A 101 6.63 15.03 18.35
CA GLN A 101 7.20 14.05 19.28
C GLN A 101 6.81 12.63 18.84
N GLY A 102 7.71 11.65 18.97
CA GLY A 102 7.47 10.23 18.65
C GLY A 102 6.47 9.49 19.55
N TRP A 103 5.47 10.17 20.10
CA TRP A 103 4.46 9.56 20.96
C TRP A 103 3.14 9.35 20.19
N LEU A 104 2.80 8.08 19.99
CA LEU A 104 1.54 7.60 19.44
C LEU A 104 0.74 6.89 20.54
N LYS A 105 -0.39 7.47 20.94
CA LYS A 105 -1.32 6.82 21.87
C LYS A 105 -1.88 5.53 21.28
N GLU A 106 -2.25 4.60 22.17
CA GLU A 106 -2.96 3.38 21.84
C GLU A 106 -4.20 3.67 20.97
N ASN A 107 -4.40 2.81 19.97
CA ASN A 107 -5.58 2.79 19.13
C ASN A 107 -5.83 1.34 18.65
N PRO A 108 -6.87 1.06 17.86
CA PRO A 108 -7.13 -0.30 17.37
C PRO A 108 -6.01 -0.94 16.54
N ILE A 109 -5.04 -0.15 16.03
CA ILE A 109 -3.90 -0.66 15.25
C ILE A 109 -2.80 -1.17 16.17
N SER A 110 -2.53 -0.48 17.29
CA SER A 110 -1.36 -0.77 18.12
C SER A 110 -1.53 -0.32 19.57
N ARG A 111 -0.72 -0.93 20.46
CA ARG A 111 -0.41 -0.36 21.77
C ARG A 111 0.15 1.06 21.64
N GLU A 112 0.29 1.73 22.79
CA GLU A 112 1.06 2.97 22.87
C GLU A 112 2.51 2.75 22.39
N VAL A 113 3.01 3.67 21.56
CA VAL A 113 4.38 3.71 21.04
C VAL A 113 5.00 5.04 21.49
N ARG A 114 6.20 4.99 22.08
CA ARG A 114 6.84 6.19 22.64
C ARG A 114 8.36 6.13 22.55
N GLU A 115 9.03 5.37 23.41
CA GLU A 115 10.49 5.30 23.46
C GLU A 115 11.08 4.52 22.27
N ASP A 116 10.33 3.55 21.78
CA ASP A 116 10.62 2.67 20.65
C ASP A 116 10.19 3.26 19.29
N PHE A 117 9.67 4.50 19.26
CA PHE A 117 9.14 5.07 18.02
C PHE A 117 10.19 5.19 16.91
N GLY A 118 11.42 5.63 17.23
CA GLY A 118 12.50 5.77 16.24
C GLY A 118 12.79 4.43 15.54
N GLU A 119 13.00 3.38 16.33
CA GLU A 119 13.26 2.02 15.82
C GLU A 119 12.11 1.47 14.97
N LEU A 120 10.87 1.62 15.45
CA LEU A 120 9.71 1.06 14.76
C LEU A 120 9.38 1.84 13.47
N SER A 121 9.49 3.17 13.51
CA SER A 121 9.20 4.06 12.37
C SER A 121 10.30 4.08 11.31
N GLY A 122 11.57 3.91 11.73
CA GLY A 122 12.76 4.13 10.92
C GLY A 122 13.15 5.60 10.77
N LEU A 123 12.58 6.50 11.60
CA LEU A 123 12.95 7.91 11.62
C LEU A 123 14.02 8.16 12.69
N GLU A 124 14.94 9.05 12.37
CA GLU A 124 15.94 9.56 13.32
C GLU A 124 15.41 10.77 14.07
N PRO A 125 15.56 10.84 15.40
CA PRO A 125 15.16 12.00 16.17
C PRO A 125 16.11 13.17 15.89
N VAL A 126 15.54 14.38 15.81
CA VAL A 126 16.29 15.62 15.69
C VAL A 126 16.41 16.31 17.05
N PRO A 127 17.59 16.87 17.37
CA PRO A 127 17.77 17.58 18.63
C PRO A 127 17.04 18.92 18.55
N LEU A 128 16.19 19.19 19.55
CA LEU A 128 15.45 20.44 19.72
C LEU A 128 16.01 21.20 20.92
N ARG A 129 16.28 22.49 20.75
CA ARG A 129 16.69 23.39 21.81
C ARG A 129 15.52 24.30 22.20
N VAL A 130 15.31 24.42 23.50
CA VAL A 130 14.26 25.20 24.14
C VAL A 130 14.93 26.16 25.11
N ARG A 131 14.92 27.46 24.79
CA ARG A 131 15.54 28.52 25.62
C ARG A 131 16.98 28.18 26.03
N GLY A 132 17.79 27.71 25.07
CA GLY A 132 19.19 27.37 25.31
C GLY A 132 19.45 25.94 25.80
N GLN A 133 18.43 25.18 26.19
CA GLN A 133 18.58 23.81 26.71
C GLN A 133 18.08 22.75 25.72
N LEU A 134 18.73 21.58 25.68
CA LEU A 134 18.26 20.47 24.87
C LEU A 134 16.99 19.85 25.48
N SER A 135 15.98 19.64 24.64
CA SER A 135 14.77 18.90 25.01
C SER A 135 15.11 17.45 25.31
N SER A 136 14.53 16.91 26.38
CA SER A 136 14.62 15.48 26.71
C SER A 136 13.66 14.61 25.89
N ARG A 137 12.78 15.23 25.08
CA ARG A 137 11.81 14.53 24.22
C ARG A 137 12.45 14.24 22.86
N GLN A 138 12.08 13.10 22.28
CA GLN A 138 12.46 12.75 20.91
C GLN A 138 11.52 13.41 19.91
N TRP A 139 12.06 14.33 19.13
CA TRP A 139 11.35 15.10 18.11
C TRP A 139 11.70 14.60 16.71
N TYR A 140 10.72 14.60 15.81
CA TYR A 140 10.88 14.12 14.45
C TYR A 140 10.34 15.18 13.49
N VAL A 141 11.01 15.34 12.35
CA VAL A 141 10.58 16.26 11.31
C VAL A 141 9.34 15.68 10.63
N VAL A 142 8.27 16.47 10.62
CA VAL A 142 7.06 16.20 9.82
C VAL A 142 7.25 16.75 8.42
N SER A 143 7.70 18.01 8.32
CA SER A 143 7.98 18.69 7.06
C SER A 143 8.82 19.95 7.27
N ASP A 144 9.62 20.28 6.25
CA ASP A 144 10.24 21.57 6.01
C ASP A 144 9.24 22.51 5.34
N ILE A 145 8.73 23.48 6.10
CA ILE A 145 7.74 24.46 5.64
C ILE A 145 8.36 25.49 4.69
N SER A 146 9.70 25.59 4.67
CA SER A 146 10.42 26.42 3.71
C SER A 146 10.61 25.72 2.35
N SER A 147 10.28 24.42 2.25
CA SER A 147 10.38 23.62 1.02
C SER A 147 9.26 23.96 0.04
N VAL A 148 9.61 24.44 -1.16
CA VAL A 148 8.64 24.71 -2.23
C VAL A 148 8.12 23.39 -2.79
N GLY A 149 6.85 23.08 -2.53
CA GLY A 149 6.17 21.88 -3.04
C GLY A 149 6.49 20.57 -2.31
N GLY A 150 7.46 20.56 -1.37
CA GLY A 150 7.82 19.37 -0.60
C GLY A 150 6.85 18.99 0.52
N ILE A 151 6.04 19.94 0.99
CA ILE A 151 5.21 19.79 2.20
C ILE A 151 4.29 18.55 2.17
N PRO A 152 3.48 18.30 1.11
CA PRO A 152 2.59 17.14 1.09
C PRO A 152 3.35 15.81 1.09
N THR A 153 4.44 15.72 0.31
CA THR A 153 5.27 14.52 0.19
C THR A 153 5.98 14.19 1.49
N GLU A 154 6.60 15.19 2.13
CA GLU A 154 7.30 15.02 3.41
C GLU A 154 6.32 14.65 4.54
N THR A 155 5.17 15.32 4.58
CA THR A 155 4.10 14.97 5.53
C THR A 155 3.63 13.54 5.32
N ALA A 156 3.45 13.11 4.07
CA ALA A 156 3.07 11.73 3.76
C ALA A 156 4.14 10.71 4.18
N ALA A 157 5.42 11.02 3.99
CA ALA A 157 6.52 10.18 4.45
C ALA A 157 6.49 10.01 5.98
N PHE A 158 6.26 11.09 6.72
CA PHE A 158 6.11 11.04 8.18
C PHE A 158 4.90 10.19 8.62
N VAL A 159 3.74 10.33 7.96
CA VAL A 159 2.55 9.53 8.26
C VAL A 159 2.78 8.04 7.98
N ASN A 160 3.46 7.71 6.87
CA ASN A 160 3.83 6.34 6.53
C ASN A 160 4.78 5.73 7.57
N ALA A 161 5.73 6.50 8.10
CA ALA A 161 6.61 6.06 9.18
C ALA A 161 5.84 5.81 10.48
N CYS A 162 4.86 6.66 10.82
CA CYS A 162 3.96 6.42 11.95
C CYS A 162 3.13 5.14 11.76
N SER A 163 2.62 4.90 10.55
CA SER A 163 1.84 3.70 10.23
C SER A 163 2.69 2.43 10.39
N ARG A 164 3.93 2.45 9.88
CA ARG A 164 4.91 1.38 10.07
C ARG A 164 5.16 1.10 11.55
N ALA A 165 5.33 2.16 12.36
CA ALA A 165 5.55 2.01 13.78
C ALA A 165 4.37 1.32 14.48
N ARG A 166 3.14 1.72 14.13
CA ARG A 166 1.92 1.08 14.65
C ARG A 166 1.82 -0.39 14.24
N SER A 167 2.04 -0.72 12.96
CA SER A 167 1.96 -2.10 12.50
C SER A 167 2.93 -3.03 13.23
N LYS A 168 4.19 -2.58 13.41
CA LYS A 168 5.19 -3.34 14.18
C LYS A 168 4.81 -3.47 15.66
N ALA A 169 4.32 -2.40 16.29
CA ALA A 169 3.89 -2.42 17.69
C ALA A 169 2.59 -3.23 17.93
N GLY A 170 1.72 -3.33 16.92
CA GLY A 170 0.47 -4.10 16.94
C GLY A 170 0.65 -5.60 16.77
N SER A 171 1.85 -6.06 16.39
CA SER A 171 2.19 -7.47 16.16
C SER A 171 2.18 -8.35 17.43
N GLY A 172 1.72 -7.82 18.57
CA GLY A 172 1.50 -8.57 19.81
C GLY A 172 0.07 -9.05 20.05
N THR A 173 -0.95 -8.43 19.44
CA THR A 173 -2.37 -8.86 19.42
C THR A 173 -3.15 -7.67 18.87
N SER A 174 -3.35 -7.59 17.55
CA SER A 174 -4.57 -6.94 17.09
C SER A 174 -5.68 -7.89 17.53
N LYS A 175 -6.48 -7.49 18.54
CA LYS A 175 -7.81 -8.06 18.72
C LYS A 175 -8.42 -8.01 17.34
N PHE A 176 -8.61 -9.18 16.74
CA PHE A 176 -9.35 -9.39 15.51
C PHE A 176 -10.71 -8.71 15.69
N ILE A 177 -10.80 -7.43 15.31
CA ILE A 177 -12.04 -6.94 14.74
C ILE A 177 -12.13 -7.74 13.47
N GLU A 178 -13.06 -8.68 13.42
CA GLU A 178 -13.41 -9.47 12.23
C GLU A 178 -13.52 -8.53 11.03
N SER A 179 -12.42 -8.31 10.32
CA SER A 179 -12.41 -7.52 9.11
C SER A 179 -12.36 -8.54 7.98
N GLU A 180 -13.54 -8.78 7.42
CA GLU A 180 -13.85 -9.60 6.24
C GLU A 180 -12.62 -10.25 5.57
N THR A 181 -12.54 -11.58 5.69
CA THR A 181 -11.79 -12.42 4.74
C THR A 181 -12.08 -11.96 3.31
N TYR A 182 -11.06 -11.95 2.46
CA TYR A 182 -11.21 -11.70 1.03
C TYR A 182 -12.40 -12.49 0.48
N ARG A 183 -13.14 -11.89 -0.44
CA ARG A 183 -14.28 -12.56 -1.08
C ARG A 183 -13.77 -13.37 -2.26
N PHE A 184 -14.57 -14.30 -2.76
CA PHE A 184 -14.27 -14.99 -4.01
C PHE A 184 -15.01 -14.31 -5.15
N GLY A 185 -14.25 -13.88 -6.16
CA GLY A 185 -14.78 -13.39 -7.43
C GLY A 185 -15.45 -14.51 -8.23
N LEU A 186 -16.17 -14.12 -9.28
CA LEU A 186 -16.82 -15.06 -10.18
C LEU A 186 -15.81 -15.87 -11.00
N ASP A 187 -16.19 -17.09 -11.33
CA ASP A 187 -15.47 -17.95 -12.26
C ASP A 187 -15.30 -17.25 -13.63
N GLU A 188 -14.09 -17.28 -14.18
CA GLU A 188 -13.85 -16.76 -15.53
C GLU A 188 -14.32 -17.76 -16.59
N GLN A 189 -15.01 -17.24 -17.60
CA GLN A 189 -15.42 -18.02 -18.77
C GLN A 189 -14.77 -17.39 -20.00
N GLY A 190 -14.07 -18.21 -20.80
CA GLY A 190 -13.57 -17.78 -22.11
C GLY A 190 -14.73 -17.30 -22.99
N ARG A 191 -14.65 -16.05 -23.47
CA ARG A 191 -15.63 -15.43 -24.37
C ARG A 191 -14.95 -15.05 -25.68
N THR A 192 -15.60 -15.32 -26.79
CA THR A 192 -15.21 -14.77 -28.10
C THR A 192 -15.81 -13.37 -28.24
N LYS A 193 -14.96 -12.34 -28.38
CA LYS A 193 -15.40 -10.95 -28.62
C LYS A 193 -15.14 -10.59 -30.07
N LYS A 194 -16.11 -9.96 -30.74
CA LYS A 194 -15.91 -9.37 -32.07
C LYS A 194 -15.31 -7.97 -31.88
N VAL A 195 -14.09 -7.78 -32.37
CA VAL A 195 -13.41 -6.48 -32.36
C VAL A 195 -13.40 -5.94 -33.78
N THR A 196 -13.96 -4.75 -33.96
CA THR A 196 -13.89 -4.04 -35.24
C THR A 196 -12.51 -3.38 -35.36
N ILE A 197 -11.77 -3.73 -36.41
CA ILE A 197 -10.49 -3.12 -36.76
C ILE A 197 -10.61 -2.45 -38.14
N PRO A 198 -9.76 -1.46 -38.47
CA PRO A 198 -9.72 -0.91 -39.82
C PRO A 198 -9.48 -2.05 -40.84
N GLY A 199 -10.43 -2.29 -41.74
CA GLY A 199 -10.39 -3.37 -42.73
C GLY A 199 -11.19 -4.64 -42.40
N GLY A 200 -11.88 -4.73 -41.25
CA GLY A 200 -12.82 -5.83 -40.99
C GLY A 200 -13.16 -6.08 -39.52
N THR A 201 -13.92 -7.14 -39.26
CA THR A 201 -14.20 -7.63 -37.90
C THR A 201 -13.27 -8.81 -37.60
N LYS A 202 -12.51 -8.73 -36.51
CA LYS A 202 -11.67 -9.83 -36.00
C LYS A 202 -12.31 -10.41 -34.75
N GLU A 203 -12.54 -11.71 -34.72
CA GLU A 203 -12.88 -12.41 -33.48
C GLU A 203 -11.61 -12.54 -32.64
N VAL A 204 -11.64 -11.99 -31.42
CA VAL A 204 -10.59 -12.11 -30.42
C VAL A 204 -11.12 -12.98 -29.30
N GLU A 205 -10.45 -14.11 -29.08
CA GLU A 205 -10.77 -15.03 -28.00
C GLU A 205 -10.15 -14.55 -26.69
N ASP A 206 -10.94 -14.54 -25.61
CA ASP A 206 -10.46 -14.30 -24.26
C ASP A 206 -9.72 -15.54 -23.74
N MET A 207 -8.47 -15.69 -24.20
CA MET A 207 -7.65 -16.87 -23.94
C MET A 207 -7.41 -17.09 -22.44
N GLN A 208 -7.29 -16.03 -21.65
CA GLN A 208 -7.11 -16.11 -20.21
C GLN A 208 -8.28 -16.84 -19.54
N GLY A 209 -9.52 -16.50 -19.92
CA GLY A 209 -10.71 -17.19 -19.41
C GLY A 209 -10.77 -18.67 -19.81
N HIS A 210 -10.22 -19.07 -20.97
CA HIS A 210 -10.11 -20.48 -21.34
C HIS A 210 -9.07 -21.23 -20.50
N VAL A 211 -7.94 -20.61 -20.21
CA VAL A 211 -6.90 -21.18 -19.34
C VAL A 211 -7.44 -21.35 -17.93
N TRP A 212 -8.11 -20.33 -17.39
CA TRP A 212 -8.73 -20.40 -16.07
C TRP A 212 -9.78 -21.50 -15.98
N ALA A 213 -10.69 -21.59 -16.95
CA ALA A 213 -11.76 -22.59 -16.96
C ALA A 213 -11.21 -24.02 -17.02
N GLU A 214 -10.16 -24.26 -17.83
CA GLU A 214 -9.53 -25.58 -17.90
C GLU A 214 -8.77 -25.93 -16.62
N LEU A 215 -8.12 -24.94 -15.98
CA LEU A 215 -7.49 -25.13 -14.68
C LEU A 215 -8.53 -25.48 -13.61
N LYS A 216 -9.68 -24.78 -13.60
CA LYS A 216 -10.80 -25.05 -12.70
C LYS A 216 -11.34 -26.46 -12.90
N ARG A 217 -11.47 -26.92 -14.15
CA ARG A 217 -11.89 -28.28 -14.48
C ARG A 217 -10.96 -29.35 -13.89
N LEU A 218 -9.64 -29.10 -13.88
CA LEU A 218 -8.64 -30.05 -13.41
C LEU A 218 -8.38 -30.01 -11.89
N VAL A 219 -8.51 -28.84 -11.28
CA VAL A 219 -8.20 -28.61 -9.84
C VAL A 219 -9.46 -28.61 -8.98
N GLY A 220 -10.63 -28.37 -9.57
CA GLY A 220 -11.92 -28.34 -8.90
C GLY A 220 -12.10 -27.16 -7.96
N ASN A 221 -12.86 -27.36 -6.89
CA ASN A 221 -13.23 -26.32 -5.93
C ASN A 221 -12.04 -25.71 -5.16
N SER A 222 -10.86 -26.33 -5.21
CA SER A 222 -9.65 -25.76 -4.61
C SER A 222 -9.10 -24.57 -5.39
N LEU A 223 -9.52 -24.35 -6.64
CA LEU A 223 -9.19 -23.15 -7.39
C LEU A 223 -10.18 -22.04 -7.02
N THR A 224 -9.65 -20.96 -6.48
CA THR A 224 -10.41 -19.82 -5.97
C THR A 224 -9.90 -18.52 -6.59
N LYS A 225 -10.73 -17.48 -6.57
CA LYS A 225 -10.38 -16.15 -7.10
C LYS A 225 -10.55 -15.05 -6.04
N PRO A 226 -9.67 -14.97 -5.03
CA PRO A 226 -9.68 -13.89 -4.04
C PRO A 226 -9.82 -12.48 -4.64
N THR A 227 -10.71 -11.68 -4.07
CA THR A 227 -10.89 -10.28 -4.41
C THR A 227 -11.13 -9.44 -3.15
N ASN A 228 -10.55 -8.25 -3.14
CA ASN A 228 -10.82 -7.22 -2.14
C ASN A 228 -10.42 -5.84 -2.68
N TYR A 229 -11.11 -4.78 -2.25
CA TYR A 229 -10.80 -3.38 -2.60
C TYR A 229 -10.63 -3.10 -4.11
N GLY A 230 -11.37 -3.82 -4.97
CA GLY A 230 -11.28 -3.68 -6.43
C GLY A 230 -10.11 -4.43 -7.07
N TYR A 231 -9.26 -5.08 -6.28
CA TYR A 231 -8.22 -5.99 -6.76
C TYR A 231 -8.75 -7.41 -6.82
N SER A 232 -8.29 -8.17 -7.80
CA SER A 232 -8.61 -9.59 -7.95
C SER A 232 -7.38 -10.32 -8.40
N VAL A 233 -7.07 -11.43 -7.73
CA VAL A 233 -6.10 -12.39 -8.27
C VAL A 233 -6.73 -13.14 -9.44
N ASP A 234 -5.94 -13.74 -10.32
CA ASP A 234 -6.45 -14.66 -11.33
C ASP A 234 -6.85 -15.99 -10.71
N ALA A 235 -5.97 -16.58 -9.91
CA ALA A 235 -6.20 -17.85 -9.27
C ALA A 235 -5.42 -18.02 -7.96
N MET A 236 -6.00 -18.77 -7.02
CA MET A 236 -5.34 -19.21 -5.80
C MET A 236 -5.72 -20.65 -5.50
N ILE A 237 -4.73 -21.44 -5.09
CA ILE A 237 -4.91 -22.81 -4.58
C ILE A 237 -4.27 -22.88 -3.19
N GLU A 238 -5.08 -22.66 -2.16
CA GLU A 238 -4.61 -22.52 -0.77
C GLU A 238 -3.92 -23.79 -0.25
N ARG A 239 -4.48 -24.98 -0.51
CA ARG A 239 -3.85 -26.27 -0.12
C ARG A 239 -2.44 -26.48 -0.70
N ALA A 240 -2.18 -25.86 -1.86
CA ALA A 240 -0.91 -25.90 -2.54
C ALA A 240 -0.06 -24.67 -2.21
N LYS A 241 -0.56 -23.72 -1.41
CA LYS A 241 0.07 -22.43 -1.15
C LYS A 241 0.51 -21.77 -2.46
N ALA A 242 -0.38 -21.72 -3.45
CA ALA A 242 -0.07 -21.20 -4.78
C ALA A 242 -0.94 -19.97 -5.08
N LEU A 243 -0.29 -18.83 -5.27
CA LEU A 243 -0.89 -17.61 -5.80
C LEU A 243 -0.52 -17.52 -7.28
N ILE A 244 -1.49 -17.66 -8.16
CA ILE A 244 -1.27 -17.86 -9.59
C ILE A 244 -1.73 -16.61 -10.35
N GLU A 245 -0.81 -16.01 -11.09
CA GLU A 245 -1.11 -15.00 -12.11
C GLU A 245 -1.00 -15.66 -13.49
N ILE A 246 -1.99 -15.43 -14.36
CA ILE A 246 -2.09 -16.04 -15.69
C ILE A 246 -1.85 -14.95 -16.73
N LYS A 247 -0.82 -15.10 -17.57
CA LYS A 247 -0.61 -14.24 -18.73
C LYS A 247 -0.74 -15.01 -20.02
N THR A 248 -1.25 -14.34 -21.05
CA THR A 248 -1.42 -14.89 -22.41
C THR A 248 -0.23 -14.59 -23.33
N GLY A 249 0.79 -13.92 -22.80
CA GLY A 249 2.02 -13.55 -23.48
C GLY A 249 3.22 -13.58 -22.55
N VAL A 250 4.41 -13.42 -23.15
CA VAL A 250 5.71 -13.42 -22.45
C VAL A 250 6.54 -12.17 -22.80
N SER A 251 5.88 -11.09 -23.24
CA SER A 251 6.56 -9.82 -23.47
C SER A 251 7.08 -9.27 -22.14
N ALA A 252 8.07 -8.37 -22.19
CA ALA A 252 8.58 -7.75 -20.97
C ALA A 252 7.46 -7.02 -20.20
N HIS A 253 6.49 -6.44 -20.90
CA HIS A 253 5.33 -5.81 -20.29
C HIS A 253 4.47 -6.81 -19.51
N ASP A 254 4.13 -7.96 -20.12
CA ASP A 254 3.33 -9.02 -19.46
C ASP A 254 4.01 -9.51 -18.18
N ILE A 255 5.34 -9.69 -18.24
CA ILE A 255 6.12 -10.19 -17.11
C ILE A 255 6.23 -9.14 -16.00
N TYR A 256 6.50 -7.87 -16.32
CA TYR A 256 6.58 -6.82 -15.31
C TYR A 256 5.24 -6.58 -14.62
N GLU A 257 4.15 -6.62 -15.37
CA GLU A 257 2.80 -6.53 -14.82
C GLU A 257 2.55 -7.71 -13.85
N ALA A 258 2.82 -8.94 -14.28
CA ALA A 258 2.63 -10.13 -13.45
C ALA A 258 3.46 -10.10 -12.16
N VAL A 259 4.72 -9.67 -12.25
CA VAL A 259 5.60 -9.53 -11.07
C VAL A 259 5.02 -8.50 -10.10
N GLY A 260 4.59 -7.34 -10.60
CA GLY A 260 3.96 -6.31 -9.77
C GLY A 260 2.70 -6.82 -9.08
N GLN A 261 1.82 -7.50 -9.83
CA GLN A 261 0.59 -8.11 -9.31
C GLN A 261 0.88 -9.14 -8.21
N LEU A 262 1.75 -10.13 -8.48
CA LEU A 262 2.11 -11.17 -7.54
C LEU A 262 2.78 -10.63 -6.26
N ALA A 263 3.57 -9.57 -6.37
CA ALA A 263 4.21 -8.92 -5.23
C ALA A 263 3.21 -8.12 -4.36
N LEU A 264 2.18 -7.53 -4.98
CA LEU A 264 1.27 -6.60 -4.31
C LEU A 264 0.01 -7.28 -3.77
N TYR A 265 -0.53 -8.30 -4.46
CA TYR A 265 -1.79 -8.95 -4.07
C TYR A 265 -1.84 -9.43 -2.61
N PRO A 266 -0.78 -10.06 -2.03
CA PRO A 266 -0.85 -10.52 -0.65
C PRO A 266 -1.20 -9.39 0.34
N SER A 267 -0.66 -8.20 0.11
CA SER A 267 -0.91 -7.02 0.95
C SER A 267 -2.23 -6.32 0.61
N LEU A 268 -2.52 -6.14 -0.68
CA LEU A 268 -3.69 -5.42 -1.15
C LEU A 268 -4.99 -6.17 -0.86
N ILE A 269 -4.98 -7.51 -0.97
CA ILE A 269 -6.16 -8.36 -0.79
C ILE A 269 -6.20 -8.99 0.61
N ARG A 270 -5.11 -8.90 1.39
CA ARG A 270 -4.91 -9.55 2.69
C ARG A 270 -4.97 -11.08 2.60
N LEU A 271 -4.18 -11.63 1.68
CA LEU A 271 -4.07 -13.07 1.47
C LEU A 271 -3.18 -13.73 2.55
N PRO A 272 -3.23 -15.06 2.71
CA PRO A 272 -2.31 -15.79 3.56
C PRO A 272 -0.84 -15.48 3.25
N VAL A 273 -0.01 -15.35 4.29
CA VAL A 273 1.39 -14.90 4.19
C VAL A 273 2.36 -15.95 3.65
N ASP A 274 1.93 -17.20 3.56
CA ASP A 274 2.76 -18.35 3.15
C ASP A 274 2.50 -18.82 1.71
N LEU A 275 1.73 -18.05 0.94
CA LEU A 275 1.51 -18.30 -0.48
C LEU A 275 2.80 -18.12 -1.28
N LYS A 276 3.06 -19.04 -2.20
CA LYS A 276 4.15 -18.94 -3.16
C LYS A 276 3.64 -18.34 -4.47
N PRO A 277 4.32 -17.31 -5.01
CA PRO A 277 3.95 -16.70 -6.27
C PRO A 277 4.26 -17.67 -7.43
N VAL A 278 3.27 -17.87 -8.28
CA VAL A 278 3.31 -18.73 -9.46
C VAL A 278 2.90 -17.91 -10.66
N LEU A 279 3.74 -17.91 -11.69
CA LEU A 279 3.44 -17.28 -12.97
C LEU A 279 3.14 -18.37 -14.01
N LEU A 280 1.93 -18.34 -14.56
CA LEU A 280 1.46 -19.29 -15.57
C LEU A 280 1.36 -18.60 -16.94
N ILE A 281 2.22 -19.01 -17.88
CA ILE A 281 2.39 -18.36 -19.19
C ILE A 281 2.33 -19.37 -20.34
N PRO A 282 2.09 -18.95 -21.59
CA PRO A 282 2.17 -19.86 -22.72
C PRO A 282 3.60 -20.39 -22.92
N ASP A 283 3.72 -21.62 -23.40
CA ASP A 283 4.99 -22.23 -23.80
C ASP A 283 5.56 -21.65 -25.11
N ARG A 284 4.75 -20.87 -25.84
CA ARG A 284 5.13 -20.21 -27.08
C ARG A 284 4.61 -18.77 -27.13
N PRO A 285 5.46 -17.78 -27.46
CA PRO A 285 6.90 -17.92 -27.68
C PRO A 285 7.65 -18.26 -26.38
N LEU A 286 8.87 -18.77 -26.51
CA LEU A 286 9.67 -19.16 -25.35
C LEU A 286 10.03 -17.93 -24.50
N LEU A 287 9.93 -18.08 -23.17
CA LEU A 287 10.41 -17.09 -22.23
C LEU A 287 11.93 -16.93 -22.38
N ARG A 288 12.40 -15.68 -22.41
CA ARG A 288 13.83 -15.39 -22.53
C ARG A 288 14.58 -15.89 -21.28
N PRO A 289 15.74 -16.56 -21.41
CA PRO A 289 16.48 -17.12 -20.26
C PRO A 289 16.83 -16.09 -19.19
N GLN A 290 17.16 -14.85 -19.57
CA GLN A 290 17.44 -13.77 -18.63
C GLN A 290 16.21 -13.43 -17.78
N MET A 291 15.02 -13.46 -18.39
CA MET A 291 13.76 -13.20 -17.68
C MET A 291 13.41 -14.35 -16.74
N ALA A 292 13.61 -15.60 -17.18
CA ALA A 292 13.43 -16.77 -16.32
C ALA A 292 14.33 -16.71 -15.07
N THR A 293 15.61 -16.35 -15.26
CA THR A 293 16.58 -16.18 -14.16
C THR A 293 16.15 -15.07 -13.19
N ALA A 294 15.67 -13.94 -13.71
CA ALA A 294 15.20 -12.83 -12.89
C ALA A 294 13.96 -13.21 -12.05
N LEU A 295 13.00 -13.93 -12.64
CA LEU A 295 11.81 -14.43 -11.94
C LEU A 295 12.17 -15.41 -10.82
N GLU A 296 13.10 -16.34 -11.09
CA GLU A 296 13.60 -17.29 -10.09
C GLU A 296 14.28 -16.56 -8.92
N ALA A 297 15.10 -15.53 -9.19
CA ALA A 297 15.73 -14.72 -8.15
C ALA A 297 14.72 -13.95 -7.26
N GLN A 298 13.51 -13.70 -7.76
CA GLN A 298 12.40 -13.13 -6.99
C GLN A 298 11.52 -14.20 -6.30
N GLY A 299 11.89 -15.48 -6.41
CA GLY A 299 11.13 -16.60 -5.84
C GLY A 299 9.82 -16.90 -6.57
N ILE A 300 9.67 -16.46 -7.82
CA ILE A 300 8.47 -16.69 -8.64
C ILE A 300 8.62 -18.00 -9.41
N GLU A 301 7.74 -18.96 -9.12
CA GLU A 301 7.71 -20.25 -9.82
C GLU A 301 7.06 -20.07 -11.21
N VAL A 302 7.80 -20.36 -12.28
CA VAL A 302 7.29 -20.24 -13.66
C VAL A 302 6.78 -21.58 -14.17
N HIS A 303 5.55 -21.58 -14.66
CA HIS A 303 4.91 -22.74 -15.26
C HIS A 303 4.29 -22.40 -16.62
N PHE A 304 4.15 -23.44 -17.45
CA PHE A 304 3.74 -23.27 -18.83
C PHE A 304 2.44 -24.01 -19.15
N TYR A 305 1.67 -23.43 -20.06
CA TYR A 305 0.56 -24.07 -20.75
C TYR A 305 0.72 -23.97 -22.27
N SER A 306 0.16 -24.93 -22.99
CA SER A 306 0.11 -24.94 -24.45
C SER A 306 -1.32 -24.69 -24.90
N VAL A 307 -1.48 -23.93 -25.98
CA VAL A 307 -2.78 -23.73 -26.65
C VAL A 307 -2.79 -24.52 -27.94
N GLY A 308 -3.68 -25.51 -28.01
CA GLY A 308 -4.05 -26.20 -29.25
C GLY A 308 -5.46 -25.82 -29.69
N SER A 309 -5.96 -26.51 -30.71
CA SER A 309 -7.34 -26.37 -31.17
C SER A 309 -7.94 -27.74 -31.49
N VAL A 310 -9.19 -27.95 -31.06
CA VAL A 310 -10.02 -29.07 -31.52
C VAL A 310 -11.26 -28.47 -32.16
N GLY A 311 -11.31 -28.47 -33.49
CA GLY A 311 -12.31 -27.72 -34.25
C GLY A 311 -12.16 -26.21 -34.07
N LYS A 312 -13.24 -25.51 -33.69
CA LYS A 312 -13.27 -24.04 -33.45
C LYS A 312 -13.04 -23.62 -31.99
N LYS A 313 -12.72 -24.55 -31.08
CA LYS A 313 -12.51 -24.23 -29.66
C LYS A 313 -11.03 -24.37 -29.27
N PRO A 314 -10.45 -23.39 -28.56
CA PRO A 314 -9.10 -23.52 -28.03
C PRO A 314 -9.07 -24.63 -26.97
N THR A 315 -8.01 -25.44 -27.01
CA THR A 315 -7.74 -26.49 -26.02
C THR A 315 -6.49 -26.11 -25.25
N VAL A 316 -6.60 -25.96 -23.94
CA VAL A 316 -5.48 -25.61 -23.06
C VAL A 316 -4.92 -26.89 -22.45
N THR A 317 -3.61 -27.08 -22.51
CA THR A 317 -2.92 -28.19 -21.86
C THR A 317 -1.85 -27.66 -20.92
N PHE A 318 -1.83 -28.14 -19.69
CA PHE A 318 -0.84 -27.72 -18.68
C PHE A 318 0.33 -28.67 -18.60
N SER A 319 1.51 -28.14 -18.28
CA SER A 319 2.68 -29.00 -17.99
C SER A 319 2.39 -29.98 -16.83
N PRO A 320 2.86 -31.24 -16.91
CA PRO A 320 2.69 -32.21 -15.82
C PRO A 320 3.27 -31.73 -14.48
N THR A 321 4.36 -30.96 -14.53
CA THR A 321 4.98 -30.36 -13.34
C THR A 321 4.05 -29.37 -12.65
N PHE A 322 3.35 -28.52 -13.41
CA PHE A 322 2.38 -27.59 -12.85
C PHE A 322 1.18 -28.33 -12.23
N LEU A 323 0.63 -29.34 -12.92
CA LEU A 323 -0.50 -30.11 -12.36
C LEU A 323 -0.12 -30.83 -11.05
N ARG A 324 1.10 -31.37 -10.96
CA ARG A 324 1.64 -31.92 -9.72
C ARG A 324 1.78 -30.85 -8.64
N ARG A 325 2.25 -29.65 -9.00
CA ARG A 325 2.35 -28.49 -8.10
C ARG A 325 0.99 -28.09 -7.51
N CYS A 326 -0.07 -28.09 -8.31
CA CYS A 326 -1.44 -27.79 -7.88
C CYS A 326 -2.08 -28.86 -6.98
N ARG A 327 -1.61 -30.12 -7.09
CA ARG A 327 -2.13 -31.27 -6.33
C ARG A 327 -1.36 -31.56 -5.05
N LYS A 328 -0.16 -30.98 -4.89
CA LYS A 328 0.69 -31.21 -3.72
C LYS A 328 -0.02 -30.71 -2.47
N LEU A 329 -0.30 -31.62 -1.54
CA LEU A 329 -0.65 -31.26 -0.16
C LEU A 329 0.65 -30.83 0.52
N THR A 330 0.67 -29.62 1.07
CA THR A 330 1.74 -29.21 1.98
C THR A 330 1.37 -29.79 3.34
N LEU A 331 2.13 -30.80 3.81
CA LEU A 331 1.99 -31.38 5.15
C LEU A 331 2.29 -30.33 6.23
#